data_AF-I3T799-F1
#
_entry.id   AF-I3T799-F1
#
_cell.length_a   1.000
_cell.length_b   1.000
_cell.length_c   1.000
_cell.angle_alpha   90.00
_cell.angle_beta   90.00
_cell.angle_gamma   90.00
#
_symmetry.space_group_name_H-M   'P 1'
#
loop_
_entity.id
_entity.type
_entity.pdbx_description
1 polymer ?
#
loop_
_entity_poly.entity_id
_entity_poly.type
_entity_poly.pdbx_seq_one_letter_code
_entity_poly.pdbx_strand_id
1 'polypeptide(L)'
;MEHGAATAALPDAFLNFLESNGIDPSIYTSIDSTPRYIRLKPGFEDYIEEFESEVKCKPQKLDWLPGFYTLPPNIQIASTKAYQEGRIYGIDASSGAAVMALGIEPGDHVLDLCAAPGAKLCMMLDLLGDSGSVTGVDAARHRLAACRTMLQKYKLGDRCRLFVADGTTFSVIPLGFCSDSSGESRLEERMDVFKERTSRRPWKERKRTKKCGTPQVVSKSHPPELIYYGGHSGVIGLTKGELYKTASKNEIASYGYDKVLVDAECTHDGSIKHIQKFEQWGWITLQRRVLDAERTDDLHALQAMTCYFDL
;
A
#
# COMPACT_ATOMS: atom_id res chain seq x y z
N MET A 1 -16.85 26.37 -33.69
CA MET A 1 -17.45 25.02 -33.56
C MET A 1 -16.87 24.41 -32.30
N GLU A 2 -17.59 24.57 -31.18
CA GLU A 2 -17.26 23.95 -29.90
C GLU A 2 -17.19 22.43 -30.09
N HIS A 3 -16.08 21.82 -29.69
CA HIS A 3 -15.99 20.38 -29.53
C HIS A 3 -16.59 20.04 -28.16
N GLY A 4 -17.87 19.66 -28.15
CA GLY A 4 -18.50 19.11 -26.96
C GLY A 4 -17.79 17.83 -26.53
N ALA A 5 -17.24 17.84 -25.33
CA ALA A 5 -16.73 16.63 -24.69
C ALA A 5 -17.93 15.68 -24.51
N ALA A 6 -17.86 14.49 -25.13
CA ALA A 6 -18.84 13.45 -24.91
C ALA A 6 -18.76 13.02 -23.44
N THR A 7 -19.78 13.38 -22.65
CA THR A 7 -19.97 12.85 -21.30
C THR A 7 -20.28 11.36 -21.43
N ALA A 8 -19.32 10.50 -21.07
CA ALA A 8 -19.54 9.07 -21.01
C ALA A 8 -20.71 8.78 -20.05
N ALA A 9 -21.83 8.32 -20.59
CA ALA A 9 -23.02 7.99 -19.78
C ALA A 9 -22.71 6.74 -18.94
N LEU A 10 -22.84 6.87 -17.61
CA LEU A 10 -22.70 5.76 -16.67
C LEU A 10 -23.79 4.70 -16.97
N PRO A 11 -23.51 3.39 -16.80
CA PRO A 11 -24.49 2.35 -17.09
C PRO A 11 -25.69 2.38 -16.13
N ASP A 12 -26.89 2.07 -16.64
CA ASP A 12 -28.16 2.13 -15.89
C ASP A 12 -28.12 1.33 -14.58
N ALA A 13 -27.49 0.16 -14.57
CA ALA A 13 -27.34 -0.65 -13.35
C ALA A 13 -26.54 0.09 -12.25
N PHE A 14 -25.53 0.87 -12.64
CA PHE A 14 -24.76 1.69 -11.71
C PHE A 14 -25.56 2.90 -11.26
N LEU A 15 -26.26 3.58 -12.16
CA LEU A 15 -27.14 4.70 -11.80
C LEU A 15 -28.24 4.27 -10.80
N ASN A 16 -28.88 3.12 -11.04
CA ASN A 16 -29.86 2.54 -10.12
C ASN A 16 -29.25 2.20 -8.75
N PHE A 17 -28.02 1.67 -8.74
CA PHE A 17 -27.29 1.42 -7.50
C PHE A 17 -27.06 2.73 -6.72
N LEU A 18 -26.59 3.78 -7.40
CA LEU A 18 -26.36 5.09 -6.78
C LEU A 18 -27.66 5.68 -6.21
N GLU A 19 -28.73 5.67 -7.00
CA GLU A 19 -30.05 6.15 -6.57
C GLU A 19 -30.57 5.37 -5.35
N SER A 20 -30.46 4.04 -5.37
CA SER A 20 -30.91 3.19 -4.24
C SER A 20 -30.12 3.42 -2.94
N ASN A 21 -28.91 3.95 -3.03
CA ASN A 21 -28.05 4.27 -1.88
C ASN A 21 -28.02 5.77 -1.56
N GLY A 22 -28.83 6.59 -2.24
CA GLY A 22 -28.88 8.05 -2.03
C GLY A 22 -27.59 8.77 -2.42
N ILE A 23 -26.82 8.21 -3.36
CA ILE A 23 -25.57 8.77 -3.85
C ILE A 23 -25.86 9.55 -5.13
N ASP A 24 -25.46 10.82 -5.17
CA ASP A 24 -25.63 11.65 -6.36
C ASP A 24 -24.71 11.17 -7.51
N PRO A 25 -25.23 10.77 -8.68
CA PRO A 25 -24.42 10.39 -9.84
C PRO A 25 -23.44 11.46 -10.32
N SER A 26 -23.70 12.73 -10.01
CA SER A 26 -22.85 13.85 -10.42
C SER A 26 -21.39 13.67 -9.99
N ILE A 27 -21.15 13.02 -8.84
CA ILE A 27 -19.81 12.76 -8.28
C ILE A 27 -18.88 11.94 -9.18
N TYR A 28 -19.45 11.14 -10.08
CA TYR A 28 -18.72 10.31 -11.04
C TYR A 28 -18.60 10.96 -12.43
N THR A 29 -19.36 12.03 -12.67
CA THR A 29 -19.33 12.78 -13.95
C THR A 29 -18.44 14.02 -13.88
N SER A 30 -18.14 14.51 -12.67
CA SER A 30 -17.35 15.72 -12.43
C SER A 30 -15.84 15.45 -12.29
N ILE A 31 -15.31 14.51 -13.05
CA ILE A 31 -13.93 13.98 -12.94
C ILE A 31 -12.89 15.08 -13.22
N ASP A 32 -13.18 15.98 -14.15
CA ASP A 32 -12.28 17.10 -14.48
C ASP A 32 -12.19 18.15 -13.37
N SER A 33 -13.04 18.04 -12.34
CA SER A 33 -13.08 18.94 -11.18
C SER A 33 -12.64 18.29 -9.87
N THR A 34 -12.36 16.98 -9.85
CA THR A 34 -11.93 16.32 -8.61
C THR A 34 -10.54 16.83 -8.19
N PRO A 35 -10.38 17.33 -6.95
CA PRO A 35 -9.09 17.77 -6.49
C PRO A 35 -8.15 16.59 -6.31
N ARG A 36 -6.86 16.82 -6.56
CA ARG A 36 -5.80 15.88 -6.19
C ARG A 36 -5.35 16.14 -4.78
N TYR A 37 -4.96 15.08 -4.09
CA TYR A 37 -4.47 15.17 -2.73
C TYR A 37 -2.99 14.82 -2.66
N ILE A 38 -2.27 15.59 -1.85
CA ILE A 38 -0.89 15.31 -1.49
C ILE A 38 -0.74 15.32 0.03
N ARG A 39 0.25 14.57 0.51
CA ARG A 39 0.74 14.63 1.87
C ARG A 39 2.17 15.16 1.88
N LEU A 40 2.42 16.09 2.79
CA LEU A 40 3.76 16.55 3.14
C LEU A 40 4.37 15.58 4.15
N LYS A 41 5.60 15.16 3.90
CA LYS A 41 6.34 14.31 4.83
C LYS A 41 6.66 15.11 6.10
N PRO A 42 6.53 14.52 7.31
CA PRO A 42 6.85 15.23 8.55
C PRO A 42 8.28 15.80 8.54
N GLY A 43 8.43 17.03 9.03
CA GLY A 43 9.72 17.74 9.07
C GLY A 43 10.02 18.55 7.80
N PHE A 44 9.08 18.64 6.85
CA PHE A 44 9.20 19.46 5.64
C PHE A 44 8.13 20.55 5.56
N GLU A 45 7.53 20.94 6.69
CA GLU A 45 6.47 21.96 6.77
C GLU A 45 6.88 23.30 6.13
N ASP A 46 8.13 23.70 6.32
CA ASP A 46 8.69 24.94 5.77
C ASP A 46 8.86 24.93 4.24
N TYR A 47 8.79 23.75 3.59
CA TYR A 47 8.94 23.63 2.14
C TYR A 47 7.68 23.96 1.34
N ILE A 48 6.55 24.20 2.00
CA ILE A 48 5.28 24.43 1.31
C ILE A 48 5.32 25.70 0.43
N GLU A 49 6.06 26.73 0.86
CA GLU A 49 6.21 27.99 0.12
C GLU A 49 7.06 27.82 -1.15
N GLU A 50 8.14 27.04 -1.06
CA GLU A 50 8.94 26.67 -2.24
C GLU A 50 8.12 25.82 -3.21
N PHE A 51 7.35 24.86 -2.68
CA PHE A 51 6.48 24.03 -3.50
C PHE A 51 5.40 24.85 -4.22
N GLU A 52 4.75 25.80 -3.54
CA GLU A 52 3.80 26.74 -4.15
C GLU A 52 4.42 27.49 -5.34
N SER A 53 5.67 27.93 -5.18
CA SER A 53 6.44 28.60 -6.24
C SER A 53 6.76 27.66 -7.41
N GLU A 54 7.05 26.38 -7.16
CA GLU A 54 7.31 25.37 -8.19
C GLU A 54 6.07 25.05 -9.03
N VAL A 55 4.92 24.83 -8.38
CA VAL A 55 3.67 24.48 -9.08
C VAL A 55 2.89 25.68 -9.58
N LYS A 56 3.30 26.90 -9.20
CA LYS A 56 2.60 28.18 -9.52
C LYS A 56 1.14 28.15 -9.11
N CYS A 57 0.85 27.49 -8.00
CA CYS A 57 -0.48 27.26 -7.48
C CYS A 57 -0.39 27.10 -5.98
N LYS A 58 -1.30 27.75 -5.25
CA LYS A 58 -1.36 27.65 -3.80
C LYS A 58 -2.05 26.34 -3.38
N PRO A 59 -1.35 25.37 -2.75
CA PRO A 59 -1.98 24.18 -2.22
C PRO A 59 -2.91 24.55 -1.06
N GLN A 60 -4.13 24.00 -1.01
CA GLN A 60 -5.05 24.30 0.09
C GLN A 60 -4.94 23.23 1.17
N LYS A 61 -4.65 23.63 2.40
CA LYS A 61 -4.54 22.71 3.53
C LYS A 61 -5.90 22.09 3.85
N LEU A 62 -5.91 20.79 4.19
CA LEU A 62 -7.09 20.14 4.76
C LEU A 62 -7.07 20.31 6.28
N ASP A 63 -8.03 21.06 6.83
CA ASP A 63 -8.06 21.36 8.27
C ASP A 63 -8.30 20.12 9.13
N TRP A 64 -9.08 19.15 8.64
CA TRP A 64 -9.43 17.93 9.34
C TRP A 64 -8.37 16.81 9.20
N LEU A 65 -7.38 16.98 8.32
CA LEU A 65 -6.35 15.97 8.04
C LEU A 65 -4.95 16.59 8.04
N PRO A 66 -4.21 16.53 9.16
CA PRO A 66 -2.90 17.16 9.29
C PRO A 66 -1.89 16.70 8.22
N GLY A 67 -1.17 17.67 7.65
CA GLY A 67 -0.15 17.42 6.62
C GLY A 67 -0.70 17.14 5.21
N PHE A 68 -2.02 17.19 5.01
CA PHE A 68 -2.63 17.02 3.69
C PHE A 68 -3.00 18.35 3.04
N TYR A 69 -2.88 18.37 1.71
CA TYR A 69 -3.24 19.52 0.87
C TYR A 69 -3.98 19.06 -0.38
N THR A 70 -4.90 19.91 -0.87
CA THR A 70 -5.51 19.78 -2.18
C THR A 70 -4.72 20.55 -3.24
N LEU A 71 -4.77 20.02 -4.45
CA LEU A 71 -4.26 20.63 -5.67
C LEU A 71 -5.31 20.49 -6.77
N PRO A 72 -5.37 21.45 -7.71
CA PRO A 72 -6.16 21.29 -8.92
C PRO A 72 -5.74 20.05 -9.75
N PRO A 73 -6.66 19.38 -10.45
CA PRO A 73 -6.40 18.12 -11.15
C PRO A 73 -5.34 18.20 -12.26
N ASN A 74 -5.15 19.39 -12.84
CA ASN A 74 -4.17 19.66 -13.89
C ASN A 74 -2.72 19.79 -13.36
N ILE A 75 -2.52 19.92 -12.05
CA ILE A 75 -1.18 20.03 -11.46
C ILE A 75 -0.50 18.66 -11.41
N GLN A 76 0.69 18.59 -12.00
CA GLN A 76 1.54 17.41 -12.00
C GLN A 76 2.67 17.56 -10.99
N ILE A 77 2.61 16.79 -9.92
CA ILE A 77 3.66 16.82 -8.88
C ILE A 77 4.92 16.05 -9.29
N ALA A 78 4.84 15.14 -10.27
CA ALA A 78 5.93 14.22 -10.61
C ALA A 78 7.23 14.94 -11.07
N SER A 79 7.09 16.11 -11.68
CA SER A 79 8.20 16.95 -12.15
C SER A 79 8.77 17.90 -11.10
N THR A 80 8.13 18.02 -9.94
CA THR A 80 8.54 18.95 -8.87
C THR A 80 9.72 18.40 -8.09
N LYS A 81 10.60 19.27 -7.57
CA LYS A 81 11.73 18.82 -6.76
C LYS A 81 11.24 18.24 -5.45
N ALA A 82 10.23 18.86 -4.85
CA ALA A 82 9.60 18.36 -3.62
C ALA A 82 9.17 16.89 -3.77
N TYR A 83 8.58 16.50 -4.90
CA TYR A 83 8.23 15.11 -5.14
C TYR A 83 9.45 14.24 -5.44
N GLN A 84 10.38 14.69 -6.28
CA GLN A 84 11.56 13.91 -6.68
C GLN A 84 12.47 13.59 -5.48
N GLU A 85 12.61 14.53 -4.56
CA GLU A 85 13.43 14.42 -3.35
C GLU A 85 12.70 13.72 -2.18
N GLY A 86 11.45 13.32 -2.39
CA GLY A 86 10.68 12.56 -1.41
C GLY A 86 10.14 13.38 -0.23
N ARG A 87 9.97 14.69 -0.42
CA ARG A 87 9.36 15.59 0.58
C ARG A 87 7.83 15.55 0.56
N ILE A 88 7.25 15.26 -0.60
CA ILE A 88 5.80 15.08 -0.76
C ILE A 88 5.48 13.77 -1.49
N TYR A 89 4.28 13.26 -1.24
CA TYR A 89 3.73 12.17 -2.04
C TYR A 89 2.23 12.33 -2.28
N GLY A 90 1.80 11.86 -3.45
CA GLY A 90 0.38 11.77 -3.79
C GLY A 90 -0.26 10.63 -3.01
N ILE A 91 -1.29 10.97 -2.24
CA ILE A 91 -2.10 10.03 -1.47
C ILE A 91 -3.46 10.70 -1.27
N ASP A 92 -4.52 9.92 -1.49
CA ASP A 92 -5.89 10.42 -1.33
C ASP A 92 -6.20 10.78 0.13
N ALA A 93 -7.06 11.76 0.36
CA ALA A 93 -7.47 12.14 1.71
C ALA A 93 -8.16 10.99 2.46
N SER A 94 -8.95 10.14 1.77
CA SER A 94 -9.58 8.96 2.37
C SER A 94 -8.55 7.95 2.87
N SER A 95 -7.47 7.75 2.11
CA SER A 95 -6.35 6.90 2.51
C SER A 95 -5.62 7.45 3.72
N GLY A 96 -5.39 8.76 3.75
CA GLY A 96 -4.80 9.42 4.92
C GLY A 96 -5.67 9.28 6.16
N ALA A 97 -6.98 9.49 6.01
CA ALA A 97 -7.95 9.33 7.08
C ALA A 97 -7.93 7.91 7.67
N ALA A 98 -7.88 6.88 6.81
CA ALA A 98 -7.81 5.48 7.24
C ALA A 98 -6.55 5.21 8.08
N VAL A 99 -5.39 5.75 7.67
CA VAL A 99 -4.15 5.59 8.44
C VAL A 99 -4.20 6.38 9.77
N MET A 100 -4.76 7.59 9.77
CA MET A 100 -4.94 8.38 11.00
C MET A 100 -5.87 7.69 12.00
N ALA A 101 -6.93 7.03 11.51
CA ALA A 101 -7.89 6.31 12.35
C ALA A 101 -7.27 5.11 13.08
N LEU A 102 -6.13 4.56 12.61
CA LEU A 102 -5.40 3.52 13.33
C LEU A 102 -4.79 4.01 14.65
N GLY A 103 -4.56 5.33 14.80
CA GLY A 103 -3.92 5.87 16.00
C GLY A 103 -2.54 5.26 16.26
N ILE A 104 -1.68 5.21 15.23
CA ILE A 104 -0.33 4.63 15.32
C ILE A 104 0.52 5.45 16.27
N GLU A 105 1.16 4.78 17.23
CA GLU A 105 2.11 5.37 18.18
C GLU A 105 3.53 4.83 17.94
N PRO A 106 4.59 5.59 18.26
CA PRO A 106 5.95 5.09 18.21
C PRO A 106 6.12 3.83 19.06
N GLY A 107 6.69 2.78 18.46
CA GLY A 107 6.80 1.46 19.10
C GLY A 107 5.78 0.43 18.62
N ASP A 108 4.67 0.86 18.01
CA ASP A 108 3.66 -0.07 17.47
C ASP A 108 4.26 -1.00 16.39
N HIS A 109 3.80 -2.24 16.39
CA HIS A 109 3.97 -3.15 15.27
C HIS A 109 2.70 -3.17 14.43
N VAL A 110 2.80 -2.63 13.21
CA VAL A 110 1.66 -2.44 12.31
C VAL A 110 1.67 -3.47 11.18
N LEU A 111 0.51 -4.05 10.88
CA LEU A 111 0.28 -4.90 9.71
C LEU A 111 -0.56 -4.16 8.67
N ASP A 112 -0.05 -4.06 7.44
CA ASP A 112 -0.76 -3.54 6.28
C ASP A 112 -1.06 -4.70 5.32
N LEU A 113 -2.31 -5.15 5.29
CA LEU A 113 -2.80 -6.15 4.34
C LEU A 113 -3.26 -5.46 3.06
N CYS A 114 -2.85 -6.01 1.92
CA CYS A 114 -2.97 -5.38 0.59
C CYS A 114 -2.13 -4.10 0.47
N ALA A 115 -0.89 -4.16 0.98
CA ALA A 115 -0.04 -2.99 1.16
C ALA A 115 0.38 -2.28 -0.14
N ALA A 116 0.34 -2.95 -1.30
CA ALA A 116 0.80 -2.33 -2.54
C ALA A 116 -0.27 -1.39 -3.12
N PRO A 117 0.12 -0.22 -3.69
CA PRO A 117 1.48 0.18 -4.08
C PRO A 117 2.32 0.83 -2.97
N GLY A 118 1.82 1.01 -1.74
CA GLY A 118 2.64 1.37 -0.58
C GLY A 118 2.49 2.78 -0.02
N ALA A 119 1.54 3.59 -0.50
CA ALA A 119 1.36 4.96 0.00
C ALA A 119 0.93 5.00 1.48
N LYS A 120 -0.04 4.15 1.87
CA LYS A 120 -0.48 4.03 3.27
C LYS A 120 0.64 3.46 4.14
N LEU A 121 1.31 2.40 3.68
CA LEU A 121 2.50 1.83 4.33
C LEU A 121 3.59 2.90 4.59
N CYS A 122 3.88 3.77 3.62
CA CYS A 122 4.80 4.89 3.83
C CYS A 122 4.30 5.86 4.91
N MET A 123 3.01 6.21 4.90
CA MET A 123 2.43 7.07 5.94
C MET A 123 2.49 6.43 7.32
N MET A 124 2.25 5.13 7.45
CA MET A 124 2.41 4.40 8.72
C MET A 124 3.84 4.50 9.24
N LEU A 125 4.83 4.33 8.35
CA LEU A 125 6.26 4.45 8.71
C LEU A 125 6.65 5.86 9.11
N ASP A 126 6.07 6.89 8.49
CA ASP A 126 6.28 8.29 8.89
C ASP A 126 5.74 8.55 10.31
N LEU A 127 4.58 7.98 10.66
CA LEU A 127 3.97 8.15 11.99
C LEU A 127 4.71 7.36 13.07
N LEU A 128 5.20 6.18 12.72
CA LEU A 128 5.91 5.27 13.62
C LEU A 128 7.29 5.83 14.06
N GLY A 129 7.95 6.60 13.18
CA GLY A 129 9.23 7.24 13.48
C GLY A 129 10.38 6.23 13.62
N ASP A 130 11.05 6.24 14.77
CA ASP A 130 12.28 5.49 15.03
C ASP A 130 12.10 4.27 15.95
N SER A 131 10.87 3.86 16.25
CA SER A 131 10.58 2.71 17.12
C SER A 131 9.42 1.88 16.58
N GLY A 132 9.43 0.55 16.76
CA GLY A 132 8.42 -0.37 16.21
C GLY A 132 8.72 -0.87 14.79
N SER A 133 7.72 -1.44 14.10
CA SER A 133 7.90 -1.97 12.74
C SER A 133 6.62 -2.01 11.90
N VAL A 134 6.74 -1.93 10.57
CA VAL A 134 5.61 -2.15 9.65
C VAL A 134 5.81 -3.40 8.79
N THR A 135 4.81 -4.28 8.77
CA THR A 135 4.76 -5.45 7.91
C THR A 135 3.75 -5.22 6.79
N GLY A 136 4.22 -5.18 5.55
CA GLY A 136 3.35 -5.10 4.38
C GLY A 136 3.15 -6.46 3.73
N VAL A 137 1.92 -6.81 3.39
CA VAL A 137 1.57 -8.08 2.72
C VAL A 137 0.72 -7.78 1.49
N ASP A 138 1.05 -8.40 0.36
CA ASP A 138 0.25 -8.31 -0.86
C ASP A 138 0.45 -9.57 -1.71
N ALA A 139 -0.60 -10.05 -2.38
CA ALA A 139 -0.51 -11.22 -3.25
C ALA A 139 0.25 -10.93 -4.55
N ALA A 140 0.28 -9.68 -5.00
CA ALA A 140 0.85 -9.29 -6.27
C ALA A 140 2.31 -8.80 -6.12
N ARG A 141 3.25 -9.71 -6.36
CA ARG A 141 4.71 -9.42 -6.32
C ARG A 141 5.10 -8.17 -7.12
N HIS A 142 4.51 -7.96 -8.30
CA HIS A 142 4.85 -6.83 -9.16
C HIS A 142 4.42 -5.49 -8.55
N ARG A 143 3.26 -5.43 -7.87
CA ARG A 143 2.79 -4.24 -7.14
C ARG A 143 3.71 -3.96 -5.95
N LEU A 144 4.18 -4.99 -5.24
CA LEU A 144 5.16 -4.81 -4.17
C LEU A 144 6.54 -4.31 -4.64
N ALA A 145 6.90 -4.53 -5.91
CA ALA A 145 8.11 -3.92 -6.46
C ALA A 145 7.97 -2.39 -6.56
N ALA A 146 6.76 -1.87 -6.82
CA ALA A 146 6.46 -0.44 -6.76
C ALA A 146 6.52 0.07 -5.30
N CYS A 147 5.95 -0.68 -4.35
CA CYS A 147 6.05 -0.39 -2.91
C CYS A 147 7.51 -0.26 -2.45
N ARG A 148 8.38 -1.20 -2.85
CA ARG A 148 9.81 -1.11 -2.56
C ARG A 148 10.46 0.15 -3.13
N THR A 149 10.07 0.55 -4.35
CA THR A 149 10.57 1.78 -4.98
C THR A 149 10.13 3.01 -4.20
N MET A 150 8.88 3.06 -3.73
CA MET A 150 8.39 4.13 -2.84
C MET A 150 9.17 4.18 -1.53
N LEU A 151 9.34 3.04 -0.84
CA LEU A 151 10.11 2.97 0.40
C LEU A 151 11.54 3.50 0.25
N GLN A 152 12.20 3.20 -0.87
CA GLN A 152 13.53 3.71 -1.19
C GLN A 152 13.53 5.21 -1.46
N LYS A 153 12.58 5.67 -2.29
CA LYS A 153 12.43 7.10 -2.63
C LYS A 153 12.20 7.96 -1.39
N TYR A 154 11.30 7.52 -0.52
CA TYR A 154 10.94 8.25 0.71
C TYR A 154 11.87 7.97 1.89
N LYS A 155 12.84 7.06 1.74
CA LYS A 155 13.79 6.64 2.77
C LYS A 155 13.10 6.12 4.04
N LEU A 156 12.06 5.31 3.87
CA LEU A 156 11.22 4.78 4.97
C LEU A 156 11.34 3.27 5.19
N GLY A 157 12.10 2.58 4.35
CA GLY A 157 12.08 1.11 4.36
C GLY A 157 12.84 0.43 5.50
N ASP A 158 13.49 1.17 6.39
CA ASP A 158 14.41 0.62 7.38
C ASP A 158 13.73 -0.25 8.47
N ARG A 159 12.52 0.12 8.89
CA ARG A 159 11.69 -0.63 9.85
C ARG A 159 10.58 -1.44 9.18
N CYS A 160 10.68 -1.62 7.86
CA CYS A 160 9.68 -2.28 7.06
C CYS A 160 10.13 -3.68 6.62
N ARG A 161 9.17 -4.60 6.51
CA ARG A 161 9.33 -5.87 5.81
C ARG A 161 8.12 -6.14 4.91
N LEU A 162 8.37 -6.68 3.72
CA LEU A 162 7.34 -6.96 2.74
C LEU A 162 7.29 -8.45 2.40
N PHE A 163 6.09 -9.02 2.47
CA PHE A 163 5.81 -10.39 2.12
C PHE A 163 4.88 -10.47 0.91
N VAL A 164 5.21 -11.38 -0.01
CA VAL A 164 4.28 -11.85 -1.03
C VAL A 164 3.50 -13.01 -0.42
N ALA A 165 2.21 -12.81 -0.13
CA ALA A 165 1.36 -13.83 0.47
C ALA A 165 -0.12 -13.51 0.26
N ASP A 166 -0.98 -14.51 0.45
CA ASP A 166 -2.42 -14.33 0.59
C ASP A 166 -2.73 -13.82 2.01
N GLY A 167 -3.28 -12.61 2.11
CA GLY A 167 -3.60 -11.95 3.38
C GLY A 167 -4.58 -12.75 4.25
N THR A 168 -5.42 -13.61 3.66
CA THR A 168 -6.37 -14.47 4.40
C THR A 168 -5.69 -15.62 5.14
N THR A 169 -4.44 -15.94 4.79
CA THR A 169 -3.66 -17.05 5.37
C THR A 169 -2.38 -16.58 6.05
N PHE A 170 -2.10 -15.28 6.05
CA PHE A 170 -0.87 -14.73 6.59
C PHE A 170 -0.84 -14.80 8.11
N SER A 171 0.21 -15.42 8.67
CA SER A 171 0.31 -15.72 10.10
C SER A 171 1.68 -15.41 10.70
N VAL A 172 2.49 -14.58 10.04
CA VAL A 172 3.82 -14.19 10.55
C VAL A 172 3.65 -13.07 11.58
N ILE A 173 4.12 -13.31 12.80
CA ILE A 173 4.01 -12.38 13.93
C ILE A 173 4.95 -11.16 13.82
N PRO A 174 4.62 -10.03 14.48
CA PRO A 174 5.57 -8.94 14.68
C PRO A 174 6.88 -9.44 15.28
N LEU A 175 8.00 -8.84 14.84
CA LEU A 175 9.32 -9.14 15.40
C LEU A 175 9.71 -7.94 16.26
N GLY A 176 9.87 -8.15 17.56
CA GLY A 176 10.04 -7.05 18.52
C GLY A 176 10.52 -7.46 19.91
N PHE A 177 10.45 -8.75 20.26
CA PHE A 177 11.00 -9.26 21.53
C PHE A 177 12.13 -10.26 21.27
N CYS A 178 13.34 -9.73 21.09
CA CYS A 178 14.52 -10.44 21.60
C CYS A 178 14.88 -9.72 22.90
N SER A 179 14.44 -10.27 24.03
CA SER A 179 15.18 -10.05 25.27
C SER A 179 16.64 -10.45 25.01
N ASP A 180 17.58 -9.67 25.51
CA ASP A 180 18.96 -10.10 25.68
C ASP A 180 19.01 -11.36 26.55
N SER A 181 18.74 -12.53 25.97
CA SER A 181 19.13 -13.81 26.54
C SER A 181 20.57 -14.04 26.10
N SER A 182 21.46 -13.47 26.91
CA SER A 182 22.84 -13.88 27.02
C SER A 182 22.93 -15.40 27.25
N GLY A 183 23.86 -16.03 26.52
CA GLY A 183 24.46 -17.32 26.88
C GLY A 183 23.66 -18.56 26.50
N GLU A 184 24.06 -19.19 25.38
CA GLU A 184 24.68 -20.53 25.40
C GLU A 184 25.05 -20.97 23.97
N SER A 185 26.36 -21.17 23.77
CA SER A 185 26.96 -22.19 22.89
C SER A 185 26.12 -22.65 21.67
N ARG A 186 26.05 -21.84 20.61
CA ARG A 186 25.63 -22.33 19.29
C ARG A 186 26.82 -23.00 18.61
N LEU A 187 26.82 -24.34 18.64
CA LEU A 187 27.58 -25.18 17.71
C LEU A 187 27.41 -24.64 16.29
N GLU A 188 28.54 -24.46 15.60
CA GLU A 188 28.65 -23.94 14.24
C GLU A 188 28.07 -24.92 13.22
N GLU A 189 26.75 -25.08 13.18
CA GLU A 189 26.08 -25.45 11.94
C GLU A 189 25.83 -24.16 11.15
N ARG A 190 26.37 -24.10 9.93
CA ARG A 190 26.14 -23.01 8.96
C ARG A 190 24.65 -22.91 8.61
N MET A 191 23.84 -22.32 9.48
CA MET A 191 22.47 -21.96 9.16
C MET A 191 22.50 -20.65 8.35
N ASP A 192 21.76 -20.62 7.24
CA ASP A 192 21.59 -19.43 6.41
C ASP A 192 20.75 -18.39 7.16
N VAL A 193 21.42 -17.49 7.88
CA VAL A 193 20.85 -16.36 8.61
C VAL A 193 20.64 -15.16 7.67
N PHE A 194 19.57 -14.38 7.88
CA PHE A 194 19.35 -13.12 7.18
C PHE A 194 20.40 -12.08 7.57
N LYS A 195 21.11 -11.55 6.58
CA LYS A 195 22.17 -10.56 6.76
C LYS A 195 21.70 -9.18 6.33
N GLU A 196 22.42 -8.15 6.76
CA GLU A 196 22.18 -6.80 6.29
C GLU A 196 22.22 -6.71 4.76
N ARG A 197 21.18 -6.11 4.19
CA ARG A 197 21.02 -6.02 2.73
C ARG A 197 21.87 -4.89 2.18
N THR A 198 23.10 -5.20 1.78
CA THR A 198 23.90 -4.24 1.00
C THR A 198 23.25 -3.98 -0.37
N SER A 199 23.22 -2.73 -0.81
CA SER A 199 22.48 -2.25 -2.00
C SER A 199 22.92 -2.87 -3.34
N ARG A 200 23.93 -3.75 -3.36
CA ARG A 200 24.48 -4.37 -4.56
C ARG A 200 24.28 -5.88 -4.56
N ARG A 201 23.15 -6.34 -5.11
CA ARG A 201 22.98 -7.76 -5.46
C ARG A 201 24.01 -8.19 -6.51
N PRO A 202 24.80 -9.26 -6.31
CA PRO A 202 25.70 -9.82 -7.30
C PRO A 202 24.96 -10.21 -8.60
N TRP A 203 25.59 -9.98 -9.75
CA TRP A 203 25.05 -10.27 -11.09
C TRP A 203 24.45 -11.67 -11.26
N LYS A 204 25.00 -12.69 -10.58
CA LYS A 204 24.53 -14.07 -10.62
C LYS A 204 23.11 -14.25 -10.02
N GLU A 205 22.76 -13.48 -9.00
CA GLU A 205 21.45 -13.53 -8.34
C GLU A 205 20.36 -12.91 -9.23
N ARG A 206 20.71 -11.87 -9.99
CA ARG A 206 19.83 -11.23 -10.99
C ARG A 206 19.44 -12.17 -12.14
N LYS A 207 20.30 -13.13 -12.50
CA LYS A 207 20.02 -14.14 -13.54
C LYS A 207 19.05 -15.24 -13.07
N ARG A 208 19.06 -15.61 -11.79
CA ARG A 208 18.09 -16.60 -11.25
C ARG A 208 16.66 -16.07 -11.27
N THR A 209 16.46 -14.79 -10.95
CA THR A 209 15.14 -14.14 -11.04
C THR A 209 14.61 -13.96 -12.46
N LYS A 210 15.47 -13.91 -13.49
CA LYS A 210 15.04 -13.83 -14.90
C LYS A 210 14.55 -15.16 -15.49
N LYS A 211 14.87 -16.30 -14.87
CA LYS A 211 14.41 -17.63 -15.32
C LYS A 211 12.99 -17.99 -14.84
N CYS A 212 12.45 -17.25 -13.86
CA CYS A 212 11.10 -17.46 -13.32
C CYS A 212 10.10 -16.44 -13.94
N GLY A 213 10.14 -16.32 -15.27
CA GLY A 213 9.36 -15.33 -16.02
C GLY A 213 7.97 -15.83 -16.37
N THR A 214 7.06 -15.83 -15.40
CA THR A 214 5.60 -15.77 -15.61
C THR A 214 5.00 -15.09 -14.38
N PRO A 215 3.99 -14.21 -14.53
CA PRO A 215 3.26 -13.67 -13.39
C PRO A 215 2.49 -14.81 -12.72
N GLN A 216 3.12 -15.52 -11.78
CA GLN A 216 2.44 -16.50 -10.95
C GLN A 216 1.67 -15.76 -9.86
N VAL A 217 0.34 -15.85 -9.96
CA VAL A 217 -0.55 -15.49 -8.86
C VAL A 217 -0.33 -16.49 -7.73
N VAL A 218 -0.21 -15.98 -6.51
CA VAL A 218 -0.01 -16.79 -5.31
C VAL A 218 -1.21 -17.73 -5.16
N SER A 219 -0.97 -19.04 -5.29
CA SER A 219 -1.96 -20.05 -4.93
C SER A 219 -2.04 -20.16 -3.39
N LYS A 220 -3.21 -20.56 -2.86
CA LYS A 220 -3.50 -20.74 -1.41
C LYS A 220 -2.50 -21.63 -0.64
N SER A 221 -1.55 -22.29 -1.32
CA SER A 221 -0.62 -23.27 -0.75
C SER A 221 0.85 -22.83 -0.68
N HIS A 222 1.18 -21.60 -1.09
CA HIS A 222 2.57 -21.13 -1.04
C HIS A 222 2.87 -20.38 0.26
N PRO A 223 3.97 -20.71 0.96
CA PRO A 223 4.34 -20.02 2.18
C PRO A 223 4.65 -18.54 1.87
N PRO A 224 4.43 -17.63 2.84
CA PRO A 224 4.76 -16.21 2.67
C PRO A 224 6.21 -16.04 2.19
N GLU A 225 6.42 -15.20 1.17
CA GLU A 225 7.77 -14.93 0.67
C GLU A 225 8.23 -13.53 1.06
N LEU A 226 9.25 -13.46 1.91
CA LEU A 226 9.93 -12.20 2.24
C LEU A 226 10.73 -11.68 1.03
N ILE A 227 10.33 -10.52 0.49
CA ILE A 227 10.98 -9.89 -0.68
C ILE A 227 11.76 -8.60 -0.33
N TYR A 228 11.43 -8.00 0.81
CA TYR A 228 12.06 -6.79 1.33
C TYR A 228 12.08 -6.79 2.85
N TYR A 229 13.17 -6.31 3.43
CA TYR A 229 13.33 -6.04 4.85
C TYR A 229 14.39 -4.95 5.01
N GLY A 230 14.15 -4.02 5.92
CA GLY A 230 15.11 -2.99 6.33
C GLY A 230 16.01 -3.43 7.48
N GLY A 231 16.97 -2.58 7.85
CA GLY A 231 17.98 -2.88 8.87
C GLY A 231 17.37 -3.12 10.24
N HIS A 232 16.39 -2.30 10.60
CA HIS A 232 15.70 -2.33 11.89
C HIS A 232 14.30 -2.98 11.83
N SER A 233 14.06 -3.84 10.83
CA SER A 233 12.81 -4.58 10.64
C SER A 233 12.65 -5.81 11.55
N GLY A 234 13.68 -6.12 12.36
CA GLY A 234 13.77 -7.30 13.21
C GLY A 234 14.18 -8.59 12.50
N VAL A 235 14.42 -8.54 11.18
CA VAL A 235 14.73 -9.75 10.37
C VAL A 235 16.21 -10.15 10.43
N ILE A 236 17.13 -9.18 10.54
CA ILE A 236 18.57 -9.45 10.54
C ILE A 236 18.95 -10.31 11.75
N GLY A 237 19.75 -11.35 11.54
CA GLY A 237 20.15 -12.27 12.59
C GLY A 237 19.23 -13.47 12.78
N LEU A 238 18.05 -13.47 12.14
CA LEU A 238 17.12 -14.60 12.16
C LEU A 238 17.43 -15.64 11.07
N THR A 239 17.15 -16.89 11.38
CA THR A 239 17.04 -17.99 10.42
C THR A 239 15.66 -17.97 9.75
N LYS A 240 15.52 -18.68 8.63
CA LYS A 240 14.19 -18.88 8.00
C LYS A 240 13.18 -19.54 8.94
N GLY A 241 13.62 -20.50 9.77
CA GLY A 241 12.74 -21.19 10.71
C GLY A 241 12.19 -20.26 11.78
N GLU A 242 13.02 -19.35 12.30
CA GLU A 242 12.62 -18.34 13.28
C GLU A 242 11.68 -17.29 12.65
N LEU A 243 11.98 -16.82 11.44
CA LEU A 243 11.15 -15.83 10.74
C LEU A 243 9.75 -16.36 10.38
N TYR A 244 9.67 -17.57 9.85
CA TYR A 244 8.42 -18.19 9.40
C TYR A 244 7.77 -19.07 10.49
N LYS A 245 8.18 -18.90 11.75
CA LYS A 245 7.58 -19.62 12.87
C LYS A 245 6.10 -19.24 12.94
N THR A 246 5.25 -20.24 12.78
CA THR A 246 3.80 -20.09 12.91
C THR A 246 3.47 -20.02 14.39
N ALA A 247 2.84 -18.93 14.81
CA ALA A 247 2.32 -18.80 16.16
C ALA A 247 1.02 -19.58 16.31
N SER A 248 0.88 -20.31 17.41
CA SER A 248 -0.39 -20.86 17.86
C SER A 248 -1.40 -19.74 18.15
N LYS A 249 -2.70 -20.07 18.17
CA LYS A 249 -3.76 -19.06 18.47
C LYS A 249 -3.52 -18.32 19.80
N ASN A 250 -2.94 -18.99 20.79
CA ASN A 250 -2.61 -18.39 22.09
C ASN A 250 -1.45 -17.41 21.98
N GLU A 251 -0.43 -17.71 21.18
CA GLU A 251 0.70 -16.80 20.95
C GLU A 251 0.27 -15.56 20.16
N ILE A 252 -0.66 -15.68 19.20
CA ILE A 252 -1.20 -14.52 18.45
C ILE A 252 -1.97 -13.57 19.38
N ALA A 253 -2.69 -14.11 20.38
CA ALA A 253 -3.39 -13.29 21.36
C ALA A 253 -2.45 -12.52 22.29
N SER A 254 -1.21 -12.98 22.46
CA SER A 254 -0.21 -12.35 23.33
C SER A 254 0.86 -11.52 22.58
N TYR A 255 1.10 -11.83 21.30
CA TYR A 255 2.19 -11.26 20.49
C TYR A 255 1.72 -10.86 19.08
N GLY A 256 0.43 -10.52 18.93
CA GLY A 256 -0.14 -10.02 17.68
C GLY A 256 0.34 -8.61 17.33
N TYR A 257 -0.05 -8.13 16.15
CA TYR A 257 0.19 -6.74 15.75
C TYR A 257 -0.67 -5.79 16.58
N ASP A 258 -0.11 -4.66 16.99
CA ASP A 258 -0.82 -3.63 17.74
C ASP A 258 -1.90 -2.97 16.90
N LYS A 259 -1.61 -2.75 15.61
CA LYS A 259 -2.51 -2.12 14.65
C LYS A 259 -2.55 -2.92 13.35
N VAL A 260 -3.73 -3.03 12.75
CA VAL A 260 -3.93 -3.75 11.48
C VAL A 260 -4.77 -2.89 10.54
N LEU A 261 -4.28 -2.68 9.32
CA LEU A 261 -5.06 -2.12 8.21
C LEU A 261 -5.40 -3.23 7.23
N VAL A 262 -6.68 -3.30 6.84
CA VAL A 262 -7.17 -4.23 5.81
C VAL A 262 -7.90 -3.44 4.74
N ASP A 263 -7.43 -3.55 3.51
CA ASP A 263 -8.09 -3.15 2.26
C ASP A 263 -8.99 -1.91 2.35
N ALA A 264 -8.41 -0.78 2.75
CA ALA A 264 -9.07 0.52 2.61
C ALA A 264 -8.96 0.96 1.14
N GLU A 265 -10.03 0.77 0.34
CA GLU A 265 -10.11 1.31 -1.01
C GLU A 265 -9.79 2.81 -1.00
N CYS A 266 -8.90 3.24 -1.90
CA CYS A 266 -8.04 4.37 -1.61
C CYS A 266 -8.07 5.54 -2.58
N THR A 267 -8.86 5.51 -3.65
CA THR A 267 -8.86 6.61 -4.63
C THR A 267 -10.18 6.71 -5.38
N HIS A 268 -10.90 7.83 -5.21
CA HIS A 268 -12.09 8.15 -6.02
C HIS A 268 -11.73 8.23 -7.51
N ASP A 269 -10.66 8.95 -7.85
CA ASP A 269 -10.15 9.07 -9.23
C ASP A 269 -9.71 7.73 -9.84
N GLY A 270 -9.15 6.84 -9.02
CA GLY A 270 -8.72 5.51 -9.46
C GLY A 270 -9.91 4.60 -9.73
N SER A 271 -10.90 4.60 -8.84
CA SER A 271 -12.17 3.87 -9.04
C SER A 271 -12.90 4.38 -10.27
N ILE A 272 -12.94 5.69 -10.49
CA ILE A 272 -13.51 6.32 -11.70
C ILE A 272 -12.76 5.90 -12.96
N LYS A 273 -11.43 6.04 -13.00
CA LYS A 273 -10.63 5.61 -14.17
C LYS A 273 -10.77 4.12 -14.44
N HIS A 274 -10.91 3.32 -13.39
CA HIS A 274 -11.14 1.90 -13.50
C HIS A 274 -12.53 1.60 -14.10
N ILE A 275 -13.58 2.31 -13.68
CA ILE A 275 -14.92 2.24 -14.28
C ILE A 275 -14.86 2.66 -15.76
N GLN A 276 -14.13 3.72 -16.10
CA GLN A 276 -13.96 4.18 -17.49
C GLN A 276 -13.27 3.16 -18.40
N LYS A 277 -12.39 2.29 -17.88
CA LYS A 277 -11.83 1.18 -18.69
C LYS A 277 -12.93 0.27 -19.25
N PHE A 278 -14.07 0.14 -18.55
CA PHE A 278 -15.21 -0.64 -19.01
C PHE A 278 -16.04 0.05 -20.08
N GLU A 279 -15.82 1.33 -20.36
CA GLU A 279 -16.35 1.98 -21.56
C GLU A 279 -15.78 1.32 -22.83
N GLN A 280 -14.52 0.88 -22.77
CA GLN A 280 -13.84 0.16 -23.87
C GLN A 280 -14.11 -1.36 -23.84
N TRP A 281 -14.29 -1.96 -22.65
CA TRP A 281 -14.48 -3.40 -22.48
C TRP A 281 -15.94 -3.85 -22.43
N GLY A 282 -16.88 -2.91 -22.45
CA GLY A 282 -18.33 -3.12 -22.41
C GLY A 282 -18.91 -3.17 -20.99
N TRP A 283 -20.01 -2.45 -20.78
CA TRP A 283 -20.70 -2.30 -19.49
C TRP A 283 -21.29 -3.61 -18.92
N ILE A 284 -21.61 -4.59 -19.77
CA ILE A 284 -22.01 -5.94 -19.34
C ILE A 284 -20.91 -6.60 -18.49
N THR A 285 -19.65 -6.32 -18.82
CA THR A 285 -18.49 -6.82 -18.07
C THR A 285 -18.40 -6.16 -16.68
N LEU A 286 -18.68 -4.86 -16.56
CA LEU A 286 -18.74 -4.16 -15.27
C LEU A 286 -19.84 -4.76 -14.38
N GLN A 287 -21.06 -4.94 -14.93
CA GLN A 287 -22.19 -5.47 -14.19
C GLN A 287 -21.88 -6.86 -13.60
N ARG A 288 -21.35 -7.78 -14.42
CA ARG A 288 -20.95 -9.13 -13.96
C ARG A 288 -19.74 -9.13 -13.01
N ARG A 289 -18.87 -8.11 -13.09
CA ARG A 289 -17.61 -8.08 -12.33
C ARG A 289 -17.67 -7.31 -11.03
N VAL A 290 -18.53 -6.31 -10.93
CA VAL A 290 -18.54 -5.33 -9.84
C VAL A 290 -19.90 -5.23 -9.17
N LEU A 291 -21.01 -5.35 -9.93
CA LEU A 291 -22.37 -5.09 -9.42
C LEU A 291 -23.20 -6.36 -9.18
N ASP A 292 -22.59 -7.53 -9.34
CA ASP A 292 -23.27 -8.82 -9.14
C ASP A 292 -23.31 -9.17 -7.65
N ALA A 293 -24.50 -9.13 -7.06
CA ALA A 293 -24.71 -9.30 -5.61
C ALA A 293 -24.23 -10.68 -5.11
N GLU A 294 -24.38 -11.74 -5.92
CA GLU A 294 -23.91 -13.08 -5.57
C GLU A 294 -22.37 -13.17 -5.48
N ARG A 295 -21.63 -12.17 -6.00
CA ARG A 295 -20.16 -12.04 -5.85
C ARG A 295 -19.74 -11.22 -4.63
N THR A 296 -20.59 -10.35 -4.13
CA THR A 296 -20.31 -9.49 -2.96
C THR A 296 -20.66 -10.15 -1.63
N ASP A 297 -21.38 -11.27 -1.65
CA ASP A 297 -21.86 -11.96 -0.44
C ASP A 297 -20.75 -12.63 0.37
N ASP A 298 -19.60 -12.93 -0.24
CA ASP A 298 -18.45 -13.53 0.44
C ASP A 298 -17.24 -12.58 0.39
N LEU A 299 -16.87 -12.04 1.55
CA LEU A 299 -15.68 -11.22 1.74
C LEU A 299 -14.42 -11.90 1.17
N HIS A 300 -14.36 -13.24 1.23
CA HIS A 300 -13.25 -14.02 0.67
C HIS A 300 -13.19 -13.98 -0.86
N ALA A 301 -14.33 -13.94 -1.55
CA ALA A 301 -14.39 -13.82 -3.00
C ALA A 301 -14.01 -12.41 -3.45
N LEU A 302 -14.43 -11.39 -2.70
CA LEU A 302 -14.13 -9.98 -2.97
C LEU A 302 -12.61 -9.70 -2.88
N GLN A 303 -11.98 -10.10 -1.79
CA GLN A 303 -10.54 -9.89 -1.52
C GLN A 303 -9.63 -10.61 -2.53
N ALA A 304 -10.02 -11.82 -2.95
CA ALA A 304 -9.29 -12.54 -3.98
C ALA A 304 -9.29 -11.74 -5.29
N MET A 305 -10.40 -11.10 -5.65
CA MET A 305 -10.60 -10.42 -6.93
C MET A 305 -9.98 -9.02 -7.00
N THR A 306 -9.93 -8.24 -5.91
CA THR A 306 -9.22 -6.95 -5.86
C THR A 306 -7.75 -7.11 -6.29
N CYS A 307 -7.13 -8.24 -5.95
CA CYS A 307 -5.79 -8.60 -6.40
C CYS A 307 -5.68 -8.92 -7.91
N TYR A 308 -6.78 -9.31 -8.57
CA TYR A 308 -6.84 -9.63 -10.00
C TYR A 308 -7.28 -8.45 -10.89
N PHE A 309 -7.85 -7.38 -10.33
CA PHE A 309 -8.33 -6.23 -11.11
C PHE A 309 -7.20 -5.36 -11.73
N ASP A 310 -5.97 -5.48 -11.21
CA ASP A 310 -4.78 -4.76 -11.69
C ASP A 310 -3.95 -5.51 -12.77
N LEU A 311 -4.42 -6.67 -13.26
CA LEU A 311 -3.82 -7.45 -14.37
C LEU A 311 -4.54 -7.20 -15.70
#